data_AF-A0A352IUE9-F1
#
_entry.id   AF-A0A352IUE9-F1
#
_cell.length_a   1.000
_cell.length_b   1.000
_cell.length_c   1.000
_cell.angle_alpha   90.00
_cell.angle_beta   90.00
_cell.angle_gamma   90.00
#
_symmetry.space_group_name_H-M   'P 1'
#
loop_
_entity.id
_entity.type
_entity.pdbx_description
1 polymer ?
#
loop_
_entity_poly.entity_id
_entity_poly.type
_entity_poly.pdbx_seq_one_letter_code
_entity_poly.pdbx_strand_id
1 'polypeptide(L)' 'KRTEGSAIRRTGYEGWLRNLAVGLGNAPSTIPVIEALKKRADHPSEMVREHVQWALKRHGL' A
#
# COMPACT_ATOMS: atom_id res chain seq x y z
N LYS A 1 -22.01 23.73 7.35
CA LYS A 1 -21.06 22.83 8.05
C LYS A 1 -21.18 21.40 7.48
N ARG A 2 -20.51 21.09 6.37
CA ARG A 2 -20.35 19.73 5.84
C ARG A 2 -18.96 19.66 5.21
N THR A 3 -18.28 18.53 5.37
CA THR A 3 -16.90 18.20 4.95
C THR A 3 -15.78 18.26 6.01
N GLU A 4 -16.10 17.98 7.28
CA GLU A 4 -15.08 17.60 8.29
C GLU A 4 -14.60 16.13 8.16
N GLY A 5 -14.91 15.44 7.05
CA GLY A 5 -14.88 13.98 6.97
C GLY A 5 -14.18 13.35 5.76
N SER A 6 -13.25 14.04 5.10
CA SER A 6 -12.45 13.38 4.06
C SER A 6 -11.20 12.76 4.69
N ALA A 7 -11.22 11.43 4.88
CA ALA A 7 -10.07 10.62 5.33
C ALA A 7 -8.80 10.81 4.47
N ILE A 8 -8.94 11.44 3.30
CA ILE A 8 -7.88 11.71 2.32
C ILE A 8 -6.81 12.70 2.80
N ARG A 9 -7.06 13.56 3.81
CA ARG A 9 -6.05 14.52 4.30
C ARG A 9 -5.37 14.17 5.62
N ARG A 10 -5.72 13.04 6.27
CA ARG A 10 -5.17 12.70 7.61
C ARG A 10 -4.00 11.71 7.62
N THR A 11 -3.63 11.15 6.48
CA THR A 11 -2.73 9.98 6.41
C THR A 11 -1.30 10.28 5.93
N GLY A 12 -1.03 11.49 5.44
CA GLY A 12 0.30 11.87 4.94
C GLY A 12 0.83 10.97 3.81
N TYR A 13 2.14 11.02 3.58
CA TYR A 13 2.82 10.20 2.56
C TYR A 13 2.67 8.69 2.83
N GLU A 14 2.70 8.29 4.10
CA GLU A 14 2.61 6.88 4.50
C GLU A 14 1.27 6.26 4.13
N GLY A 15 0.14 6.93 4.39
CA GLY A 15 -1.14 6.36 4.01
C GLY A 15 -1.42 6.43 2.50
N TRP A 16 -0.75 7.34 1.76
CA TRP A 16 -0.74 7.25 0.30
C TRP A 16 0.00 5.98 -0.16
N LEU A 17 1.19 5.69 0.39
CA LEU A 17 1.92 4.46 0.11
C LEU A 17 1.13 3.21 0.50
N ARG A 18 0.43 3.24 1.65
CA ARG A 18 -0.49 2.18 2.05
C ARG A 18 -1.54 1.93 0.99
N ASN A 19 -2.23 2.98 0.53
CA ASN A 19 -3.30 2.83 -0.46
C ASN A 19 -2.76 2.33 -1.79
N LEU A 20 -1.54 2.76 -2.16
CA LEU A 20 -0.85 2.25 -3.34
C LEU A 20 -0.54 0.76 -3.21
N ALA A 21 -0.03 0.30 -2.06
CA ALA A 21 0.20 -1.13 -1.81
C ALA A 21 -1.09 -1.95 -1.92
N VAL A 22 -2.21 -1.45 -1.38
CA VAL A 22 -3.53 -2.08 -1.52
C VAL A 22 -3.96 -2.14 -2.99
N GLY A 23 -3.81 -1.06 -3.74
CA GLY A 23 -4.12 -1.02 -5.17
C GLY A 23 -3.30 -2.03 -5.99
N LEU A 24 -1.99 -2.12 -5.68
CA LEU A 24 -1.09 -3.09 -6.32
C LEU A 24 -1.44 -4.53 -5.97
N GLY A 25 -1.80 -4.84 -4.72
CA GLY A 25 -2.24 -6.19 -4.31
C GLY A 25 -3.55 -6.66 -4.97
N ASN A 26 -4.36 -5.73 -5.49
CA ASN A 26 -5.57 -6.02 -6.26
C ASN A 26 -5.32 -6.05 -7.79
N ALA A 27 -4.15 -5.62 -8.25
CA ALA A 27 -3.79 -5.62 -9.66
C ALA A 27 -3.41 -7.04 -10.13
N PRO A 28 -3.38 -7.30 -11.46
CA PRO A 28 -2.83 -8.54 -11.98
C PRO A 28 -1.39 -8.78 -11.53
N SER A 29 -1.06 -10.03 -11.21
CA SER A 29 0.30 -10.43 -10.85
C SER A 29 1.23 -10.26 -12.06
N THR A 30 2.08 -9.24 -11.99
CA THR A 30 3.12 -8.99 -13.00
C THR A 30 4.45 -8.74 -12.29
N ILE A 31 5.56 -9.03 -12.97
CA ILE A 31 6.92 -8.81 -12.42
C ILE A 31 7.08 -7.35 -11.92
N PRO A 32 6.67 -6.29 -12.67
CA PRO A 32 6.80 -4.92 -12.18
C PRO A 32 6.00 -4.63 -10.91
N VAL A 33 4.80 -5.19 -10.75
CA VAL A 33 3.96 -5.02 -9.55
C VAL A 33 4.64 -5.67 -8.34
N ILE A 34 5.10 -6.91 -8.48
CA ILE A 34 5.77 -7.66 -7.42
C ILE A 34 7.05 -6.94 -6.99
N GLU A 35 7.88 -6.51 -7.94
CA GLU A 35 9.13 -5.82 -7.64
C GLU A 35 8.91 -4.44 -7.00
N ALA A 36 7.85 -3.72 -7.41
CA ALA A 36 7.47 -2.46 -6.75
C ALA A 36 7.07 -2.68 -5.29
N LEU A 37 6.34 -3.75 -4.99
CA LEU A 37 5.97 -4.14 -3.63
C LEU A 37 7.19 -4.55 -2.80
N LYS A 38 8.05 -5.44 -3.32
CA LYS A 38 9.28 -5.87 -2.62
C LYS A 38 10.20 -4.71 -2.25
N LYS A 39 10.36 -3.71 -3.13
CA LYS A 39 11.14 -2.50 -2.84
C LYS A 39 10.67 -1.71 -1.61
N ARG A 40 9.45 -1.96 -1.14
CA ARG A 40 8.85 -1.32 0.04
C ARG A 40 8.60 -2.29 1.19
N ALA A 41 9.05 -3.54 1.10
CA ALA A 41 8.88 -4.54 2.15
C ALA A 41 9.50 -4.13 3.50
N ASP A 42 10.62 -3.40 3.44
CA ASP A 42 11.38 -2.92 4.61
C ASP A 42 11.16 -1.43 4.92
N HIS A 43 10.05 -0.85 4.45
CA HIS A 43 9.74 0.56 4.72
C HIS A 43 9.71 0.86 6.23
N PRO A 44 10.20 2.01 6.73
CA PRO A 44 10.25 2.29 8.17
C PRO A 44 8.88 2.33 8.87
N SER A 45 7.84 2.76 8.16
CA SER A 45 6.45 2.72 8.65
C SER A 45 5.90 1.29 8.68
N GLU A 46 5.53 0.82 9.88
CA GLU A 46 4.89 -0.49 10.08
C GLU A 46 3.60 -0.63 9.27
N MET A 47 2.78 0.42 9.24
CA MET A 47 1.54 0.45 8.46
C MET A 47 1.79 0.16 6.97
N VAL A 48 2.85 0.73 6.40
CA VAL A 48 3.22 0.48 5.00
C VAL A 48 3.70 -0.96 4.82
N ARG A 49 4.57 -1.47 5.71
CA ARG A 49 5.08 -2.84 5.63
C ARG A 49 3.96 -3.87 5.69
N GLU A 50 3.03 -3.75 6.63
CA GLU A 50 1.90 -4.66 6.79
C GLU A 50 1.10 -4.79 5.49
N HIS A 51 0.80 -3.67 4.82
CA HIS A 51 0.01 -3.67 3.59
C HIS A 51 0.81 -4.14 2.38
N VAL A 52 2.12 -3.88 2.34
CA VAL A 52 3.01 -4.46 1.32
C VAL A 52 3.06 -5.98 1.46
N GLN A 53 3.20 -6.51 2.67
CA GLN A 53 3.19 -7.96 2.92
C GLN A 53 1.84 -8.59 2.58
N TRP A 54 0.73 -7.93 2.91
CA TRP A 54 -0.61 -8.36 2.47
C TRP A 54 -0.71 -8.42 0.94
N ALA A 55 -0.20 -7.41 0.24
CA ALA A 55 -0.23 -7.36 -1.22
C ALA A 55 0.66 -8.44 -1.85
N LEU A 56 1.84 -8.72 -1.30
CA LEU A 56 2.70 -9.82 -1.75
C LEU A 56 2.01 -11.18 -1.60
N LYS A 57 1.34 -11.42 -0.46
CA LYS A 57 0.53 -12.63 -0.23
C LYS A 57 -0.59 -12.80 -1.25
N ARG A 58 -1.22 -11.69 -1.68
CA ARG A 58 -2.24 -11.70 -2.74
C ARG A 58 -1.69 -12.15 -4.10
N HIS A 59 -0.40 -11.98 -4.34
CA HIS A 59 0.32 -12.48 -5.50
C HIS A 59 0.93 -13.88 -5.30
N GLY A 60 0.70 -14.52 -4.14
CA GLY A 60 1.21 -15.85 -3.83
C GLY A 60 2.66 -15.89 -3.34
N LEU A 61 3.14 -14.79 -2.76
CA LEU A 61 4.49 -14.64 -2.20
C LEU A 61 4.49 -14.59 -0.67
#